data_AF-A0A660SRV4-F1
#
_entry.id   AF-A0A660SRV4-F1
#
_cell.length_a   1.000
_cell.length_b   1.000
_cell.length_c   1.000
_cell.angle_alpha   90.00
_cell.angle_beta   90.00
_cell.angle_gamma   90.00
#
_symmetry.space_group_name_H-M   'P 1'
#
loop_
_entity.id
_entity.type
_entity.pdbx_description
1 polymer ?
#
loop_
_entity_poly.entity_id
_entity_poly.type
_entity_poly.pdbx_seq_one_letter_code
_entity_poly.pdbx_strand_id
1 'polypeptide(L)'
;GGNFEEPVTQATLKVVGAFHGLSRERSDARKYPAIHPTESWSKYNGIMPVDHVKYAHDILARSGEIEAMMKVVGEEGTSLQDYIIFQKGEFLDVVYFQQNSFDPVDAAVTPERQKKVFAQILLLLATELNFGDKEEARRWFYQMRQKYLDYNGAEWRSDSFKNYEKEIADILQAKSLGTDKRAASILEDLKK
;
A
#
# COMPACT_ATOMS: atom_id res chain seq x y z
N GLY A 1 4.54 12.96 24.82
CA GLY A 1 3.55 14.00 24.45
C GLY A 1 3.32 13.97 22.97
N GLY A 2 2.47 13.06 22.50
CA GLY A 2 1.95 12.98 21.12
C GLY A 2 0.43 12.80 21.17
N ASN A 3 -0.20 13.47 22.13
CA ASN A 3 -1.63 13.40 22.36
C ASN A 3 -2.31 14.46 21.49
N PHE A 4 -3.06 14.04 20.47
CA PHE A 4 -3.78 14.97 19.58
C PHE A 4 -5.03 15.58 20.23
N GLU A 5 -5.44 15.12 21.42
CA GLU A 5 -6.58 15.65 22.18
C GLU A 5 -6.26 16.94 22.94
N GLU A 6 -5.00 17.41 22.92
CA GLU A 6 -4.65 18.64 23.62
C GLU A 6 -5.23 19.89 22.91
N PRO A 7 -5.52 20.98 23.66
CA PRO A 7 -6.28 22.11 23.15
C PRO A 7 -5.72 22.80 21.91
N VAL A 8 -4.39 22.89 21.77
CA VAL A 8 -3.72 23.55 20.64
C VAL A 8 -3.91 22.75 19.35
N THR A 9 -3.72 21.43 19.42
CA THR A 9 -3.94 20.51 18.30
C THR A 9 -5.41 20.53 17.91
N GLN A 10 -6.33 20.39 18.86
CA GLN A 10 -7.77 20.41 18.56
C GLN A 10 -8.23 21.75 17.95
N ALA A 11 -7.72 22.88 18.44
CA ALA A 11 -8.02 24.18 17.83
C ALA A 11 -7.48 24.28 16.39
N THR A 12 -6.29 23.73 16.14
CA THR A 12 -5.67 23.73 14.81
C THR A 12 -6.42 22.83 13.83
N LEU A 13 -6.77 21.60 14.24
CA LEU A 13 -7.49 20.63 13.40
C LEU A 13 -8.84 21.17 12.91
N LYS A 14 -9.50 22.05 13.67
CA LYS A 14 -10.76 22.69 13.27
C LYS A 14 -10.64 23.60 12.06
N VAL A 15 -9.48 24.24 11.85
CA VAL A 15 -9.32 25.29 10.83
C VAL A 15 -8.47 24.86 9.63
N VAL A 16 -7.63 23.83 9.77
CA VAL A 16 -6.74 23.39 8.69
C VAL A 16 -7.48 22.61 7.59
N GLY A 17 -6.86 22.61 6.40
CA GLY A 17 -7.33 21.87 5.22
C GLY A 17 -6.84 20.42 5.18
N ALA A 18 -5.78 20.08 5.90
CA ALA A 18 -5.22 18.73 5.96
C ALA A 18 -4.48 18.50 7.27
N PHE A 19 -4.35 17.24 7.65
CA PHE A 19 -3.62 16.77 8.82
C PHE A 19 -2.77 15.55 8.45
N HIS A 20 -1.47 15.64 8.73
CA HIS A 20 -0.53 14.53 8.61
C HIS A 20 -0.09 14.12 10.01
N GLY A 21 -0.77 13.11 10.57
CA GLY A 21 -0.49 12.61 11.91
C GLY A 21 0.78 11.78 11.91
N LEU A 22 1.88 12.32 12.47
CA LEU A 22 3.10 11.55 12.66
C LEU A 22 2.91 10.54 13.80
N SER A 23 3.23 9.27 13.52
CA SER A 23 3.11 8.16 14.46
C SER A 23 4.48 7.73 14.98
N ARG A 24 4.57 7.64 16.31
CA ARG A 24 5.74 7.09 16.98
C ARG A 24 5.94 5.61 16.65
N GLU A 25 4.85 4.83 16.60
CA GLU A 25 4.90 3.40 16.25
C GLU A 25 5.54 3.19 14.87
N ARG A 26 5.14 4.01 13.88
CA ARG A 26 5.75 3.95 12.54
C ARG A 26 7.21 4.33 12.56
N SER A 27 7.57 5.40 13.27
CA SER A 27 8.98 5.81 13.40
C SER A 27 9.85 4.74 14.08
N ASP A 28 9.35 4.14 15.17
CA ASP A 28 10.04 3.08 15.91
C ASP A 28 10.19 1.81 15.04
N ALA A 29 9.21 1.52 14.18
CA ALA A 29 9.25 0.48 13.15
C ALA A 29 10.05 0.85 11.89
N ARG A 30 10.69 2.03 11.86
CA ARG A 30 11.45 2.57 10.72
C ARG A 30 10.65 2.72 9.42
N LYS A 31 9.34 2.94 9.52
CA LYS A 31 8.43 3.22 8.40
C LYS A 31 8.41 4.72 8.14
N TYR A 32 9.15 5.18 7.13
CA TYR A 32 9.28 6.60 6.79
C TYR A 32 8.69 6.94 5.43
N PRO A 33 8.05 8.12 5.25
CA PRO A 33 7.70 9.08 6.29
C PRO A 33 6.74 8.49 7.33
N ALA A 34 6.91 8.85 8.61
CA ALA A 34 6.17 8.26 9.72
C ALA A 34 4.73 8.78 9.84
N ILE A 35 4.10 9.14 8.72
CA ILE A 35 2.70 9.59 8.64
C ILE A 35 1.79 8.38 8.79
N HIS A 36 0.82 8.46 9.69
CA HIS A 36 -0.15 7.38 9.88
C HIS A 36 -1.22 7.41 8.78
N PRO A 37 -1.33 6.37 7.94
CA PRO A 37 -2.16 6.40 6.73
C PRO A 37 -3.66 6.47 7.01
N THR A 38 -4.13 5.97 8.16
CA THR A 38 -5.56 5.98 8.52
C THR A 38 -5.96 7.05 9.53
N GLU A 39 -4.99 7.70 10.21
CA GLU A 39 -5.28 8.82 11.14
C GLU A 39 -5.13 10.19 10.46
N SER A 40 -4.43 10.22 9.32
CA SER A 40 -4.23 11.42 8.51
C SER A 40 -5.41 11.67 7.58
N TRP A 41 -5.66 12.92 7.22
CA TRP A 41 -6.75 13.30 6.33
C TRP A 41 -6.44 14.59 5.55
N SER A 42 -7.14 14.79 4.44
CA SER A 42 -7.06 16.00 3.62
C SER A 42 -8.44 16.34 3.05
N LYS A 43 -8.78 17.63 3.05
CA LYS A 43 -9.96 18.19 2.37
C LYS A 43 -9.67 18.51 0.90
N TYR A 44 -8.41 18.44 0.49
CA TYR A 44 -7.99 18.71 -0.88
C TYR A 44 -8.02 17.43 -1.72
N ASN A 45 -8.40 17.57 -2.99
CA ASN A 45 -8.36 16.46 -3.94
C ASN A 45 -6.92 16.04 -4.21
N GLY A 46 -6.69 14.72 -4.17
CA GLY A 46 -5.42 14.13 -4.57
C GLY A 46 -5.28 14.04 -6.09
N ILE A 47 -4.10 13.60 -6.55
CA ILE A 47 -3.82 13.38 -7.98
C ILE A 47 -4.38 12.04 -8.51
N MET A 48 -4.86 11.17 -7.62
CA MET A 48 -5.43 9.86 -7.93
C MET A 48 -6.96 9.90 -7.91
N PRO A 49 -7.64 9.04 -8.69
CA PRO A 49 -9.09 8.89 -8.61
C PRO A 49 -9.54 8.52 -7.18
N VAL A 50 -10.62 9.14 -6.71
CA VAL A 50 -11.11 8.97 -5.33
C VAL A 50 -11.45 7.51 -5.04
N ASP A 51 -12.09 6.81 -5.97
CA ASP A 51 -12.49 5.42 -5.79
C ASP A 51 -11.29 4.47 -5.70
N HIS A 52 -10.21 4.78 -6.41
CA HIS A 52 -8.96 4.02 -6.35
C HIS A 52 -8.29 4.16 -4.98
N VAL A 53 -8.22 5.39 -4.47
CA VAL A 53 -7.69 5.68 -3.13
C VAL A 53 -8.55 5.02 -2.06
N LYS A 54 -9.87 5.11 -2.19
CA LYS A 54 -10.82 4.48 -1.28
C LYS A 54 -10.61 2.97 -1.23
N TYR A 55 -10.46 2.30 -2.37
CA TYR A 55 -10.22 0.85 -2.41
C TYR A 55 -8.92 0.46 -1.69
N ALA A 56 -7.83 1.19 -1.94
CA ALA A 56 -6.56 0.96 -1.25
C ALA A 56 -6.68 1.15 0.27
N HIS A 57 -7.40 2.19 0.71
CA HIS A 57 -7.69 2.41 2.13
C HIS A 57 -8.58 1.32 2.74
N ASP A 58 -9.58 0.81 2.02
CA ASP A 58 -10.44 -0.28 2.48
C ASP A 58 -9.62 -1.57 2.72
N ILE A 59 -8.64 -1.87 1.84
CA ILE A 59 -7.69 -2.98 2.05
C ILE A 59 -6.84 -2.75 3.29
N LEU A 60 -6.32 -1.54 3.47
CA LEU A 60 -5.48 -1.20 4.63
C LEU A 60 -6.26 -1.31 5.95
N ALA A 61 -7.49 -0.81 5.99
CA ALA A 61 -8.35 -0.91 7.16
C ALA A 61 -8.62 -2.39 7.50
N ARG A 62 -8.99 -3.19 6.50
CA ARG A 62 -9.22 -4.62 6.67
C ARG A 62 -7.96 -5.37 7.11
N SER A 63 -6.80 -5.00 6.58
CA SER A 63 -5.51 -5.54 6.99
C SER A 63 -5.25 -5.30 8.48
N GLY A 64 -5.52 -4.08 8.97
CA GLY A 64 -5.38 -3.74 10.38
C GLY A 64 -6.32 -4.54 11.30
N GLU A 65 -7.58 -4.76 10.88
CA GLU A 65 -8.51 -5.63 11.61
C GLU A 65 -7.97 -7.07 11.72
N ILE A 66 -7.42 -7.60 10.62
CA ILE A 66 -6.87 -8.96 10.57
C ILE A 66 -5.59 -9.06 11.40
N GLU A 67 -4.74 -8.04 11.38
CA GLU A 67 -3.55 -7.98 12.24
C GLU A 67 -3.93 -8.00 13.72
N ALA A 68 -4.94 -7.22 14.13
CA ALA A 68 -5.44 -7.22 15.50
C ALA A 68 -5.99 -8.59 15.91
N MET A 69 -6.72 -9.26 15.02
CA MET A 69 -7.19 -10.64 15.23
C MET A 69 -6.02 -11.62 15.38
N MET A 70 -5.02 -11.58 14.49
CA MET A 70 -3.83 -12.43 14.56
C MET A 70 -3.04 -12.25 15.86
N LYS A 71 -2.99 -11.04 16.43
CA LYS A 71 -2.38 -10.79 17.74
C LYS A 71 -3.09 -11.52 18.89
N VAL A 72 -4.38 -11.82 18.74
CA VAL A 72 -5.20 -12.48 19.77
C VAL A 72 -5.21 -14.01 19.60
N VAL A 73 -5.47 -14.50 18.39
CA VAL A 73 -5.66 -15.96 18.13
C VAL A 73 -4.44 -16.64 17.51
N GLY A 74 -3.40 -15.87 17.17
CA GLY A 74 -2.25 -16.33 16.40
C GLY A 74 -2.50 -16.35 14.89
N GLU A 75 -1.43 -16.36 14.10
CA GLU A 75 -1.52 -16.47 12.63
C GLU A 75 -2.26 -17.74 12.22
N GLU A 76 -1.99 -18.87 12.90
CA GLU A 76 -2.63 -20.17 12.61
C GLU A 76 -4.15 -20.12 12.72
N GLY A 77 -4.70 -19.31 13.64
CA GLY A 77 -6.14 -19.13 13.81
C GLY A 77 -6.84 -18.31 12.73
N THR A 78 -6.09 -17.71 11.79
CA THR A 78 -6.63 -16.87 10.71
C THR A 78 -6.82 -17.68 9.42
N SER A 79 -7.84 -17.35 8.62
CA SER A 79 -8.05 -18.01 7.32
C SER A 79 -6.94 -17.66 6.32
N LEU A 80 -6.69 -18.50 5.31
CA LEU A 80 -5.75 -18.16 4.24
C LEU A 80 -6.19 -16.88 3.48
N GLN A 81 -7.49 -16.70 3.27
CA GLN A 81 -8.02 -15.53 2.58
C GLN A 81 -7.78 -14.23 3.37
N ASP A 82 -8.04 -14.24 4.68
CA ASP A 82 -7.72 -13.11 5.54
C ASP A 82 -6.20 -12.87 5.57
N TYR A 83 -5.39 -13.93 5.63
CA TYR A 83 -3.94 -13.80 5.58
C TYR A 83 -3.44 -13.13 4.28
N ILE A 84 -4.06 -13.44 3.14
CA ILE A 84 -3.75 -12.77 1.86
C ILE A 84 -4.13 -11.29 1.91
N ILE A 85 -5.28 -10.93 2.50
CA ILE A 85 -5.67 -9.52 2.63
C ILE A 85 -4.71 -8.76 3.55
N PHE A 86 -4.29 -9.38 4.65
CA PHE A 86 -3.24 -8.84 5.52
C PHE A 86 -1.94 -8.61 4.74
N GLN A 87 -1.48 -9.59 3.96
CA GLN A 87 -0.28 -9.45 3.15
C GLN A 87 -0.41 -8.35 2.07
N LYS A 88 -1.61 -8.12 1.52
CA LYS A 88 -1.89 -7.01 0.60
C LYS A 88 -1.76 -5.64 1.28
N GLY A 89 -2.24 -5.50 2.52
CA GLY A 89 -2.06 -4.28 3.31
C GLY A 89 -0.60 -4.02 3.66
N GLU A 90 0.12 -5.05 4.11
CA GLU A 90 1.56 -4.97 4.38
C GLU A 90 2.37 -4.66 3.12
N PHE A 91 1.97 -5.24 1.98
CA PHE A 91 2.54 -4.91 0.68
C PHE A 91 2.37 -3.41 0.39
N LEU A 92 1.14 -2.89 0.43
CA LEU A 92 0.85 -1.48 0.17
C LEU A 92 1.66 -0.54 1.08
N ASP A 93 1.75 -0.86 2.37
CA ASP A 93 2.50 -0.07 3.34
C ASP A 93 4.00 -0.01 3.01
N VAL A 94 4.60 -1.15 2.67
CA VAL A 94 6.04 -1.24 2.38
C VAL A 94 6.39 -0.59 1.04
N VAL A 95 5.57 -0.77 0.01
CA VAL A 95 5.99 -0.41 -1.35
C VAL A 95 5.50 0.96 -1.82
N TYR A 96 4.57 1.59 -1.12
CA TYR A 96 3.97 2.86 -1.56
C TYR A 96 3.99 3.95 -0.52
N PHE A 97 3.66 3.63 0.73
CA PHE A 97 3.63 4.64 1.79
C PHE A 97 5.02 4.94 2.34
N GLN A 98 5.94 3.98 2.24
CA GLN A 98 7.32 4.19 2.63
C GLN A 98 8.12 4.75 1.46
N GLN A 99 8.88 5.82 1.72
CA GLN A 99 9.78 6.48 0.77
C GLN A 99 11.09 6.85 1.45
N ASN A 100 12.20 6.64 0.74
CA ASN A 100 13.53 6.99 1.23
C ASN A 100 13.96 8.37 0.73
N SER A 101 13.89 9.37 1.62
CA SER A 101 14.32 10.75 1.32
C SER A 101 15.83 10.92 1.07
N PHE A 102 16.63 9.88 1.34
CA PHE A 102 18.08 9.88 1.06
C PHE A 102 18.44 9.18 -0.27
N ASP A 103 17.49 8.52 -0.91
CA ASP A 103 17.70 7.87 -2.21
C ASP A 103 17.45 8.88 -3.34
N PRO A 104 18.37 9.03 -4.32
CA PRO A 104 18.23 10.04 -5.37
C PRO A 104 17.03 9.81 -6.30
N VAL A 105 16.51 8.59 -6.39
CA VAL A 105 15.39 8.21 -7.25
C VAL A 105 14.05 8.26 -6.49
N ASP A 106 14.04 7.87 -5.21
CA ASP A 106 12.84 7.78 -4.38
C ASP A 106 12.59 9.03 -3.51
N ALA A 107 13.58 9.92 -3.35
CA ALA A 107 13.42 11.14 -2.55
C ALA A 107 12.39 12.13 -3.10
N ALA A 108 12.12 12.10 -4.41
CA ALA A 108 11.14 12.98 -5.05
C ALA A 108 10.49 12.31 -6.26
N VAL A 109 9.29 11.76 -6.06
CA VAL A 109 8.55 11.04 -7.12
C VAL A 109 7.59 11.99 -7.86
N THR A 110 7.71 12.08 -9.18
CA THR A 110 6.84 12.93 -10.01
C THR A 110 5.39 12.45 -10.00
N PRO A 111 4.38 13.33 -10.19
CA PRO A 111 2.98 12.92 -10.24
C PRO A 111 2.66 11.83 -11.28
N GLU A 112 3.35 11.86 -12.42
CA GLU A 112 3.20 10.84 -13.46
C GLU A 112 3.68 9.47 -12.97
N ARG A 113 4.86 9.42 -12.33
CA ARG A 113 5.40 8.19 -11.75
C ARG A 113 4.51 7.67 -10.62
N GLN A 114 4.03 8.54 -9.75
CA GLN A 114 3.09 8.16 -8.69
C GLN A 114 1.85 7.48 -9.27
N LYS A 115 1.23 8.05 -10.31
CA LYS A 115 0.04 7.48 -10.97
C LYS A 115 0.32 6.10 -11.54
N LYS A 116 1.45 5.94 -12.22
CA LYS A 116 1.87 4.69 -12.83
C LYS A 116 2.15 3.60 -11.80
N VAL A 117 2.93 3.90 -10.76
CA VAL A 117 3.25 2.96 -9.68
C VAL A 117 1.98 2.57 -8.92
N PHE A 118 1.13 3.54 -8.58
CA PHE A 118 -0.12 3.29 -7.88
C PHE A 118 -1.08 2.42 -8.70
N ALA A 119 -1.17 2.62 -10.01
CA ALA A 119 -1.94 1.77 -10.91
C ALA A 119 -1.48 0.30 -10.88
N GLN A 120 -0.18 0.04 -10.89
CA GLN A 120 0.39 -1.32 -10.79
C GLN A 120 0.07 -1.97 -9.44
N ILE A 121 0.19 -1.20 -8.36
CA ILE A 121 -0.14 -1.65 -7.01
C ILE A 121 -1.63 -1.98 -6.92
N LEU A 122 -2.51 -1.11 -7.41
CA LEU A 122 -3.95 -1.35 -7.42
C LEU A 122 -4.31 -2.61 -8.19
N LEU A 123 -3.67 -2.86 -9.34
CA LEU A 123 -3.87 -4.10 -10.08
C LEU A 123 -3.58 -5.33 -9.20
N LEU A 124 -2.48 -5.32 -8.44
CA LEU A 124 -2.15 -6.40 -7.51
C LEU A 124 -3.19 -6.50 -6.37
N LEU A 125 -3.55 -5.37 -5.76
CA LEU A 125 -4.55 -5.33 -4.67
C LEU A 125 -5.90 -5.88 -5.14
N ALA A 126 -6.30 -5.57 -6.36
CA ALA A 126 -7.54 -5.99 -7.00
C ALA A 126 -7.51 -7.42 -7.57
N THR A 127 -6.33 -8.02 -7.73
CA THR A 127 -6.21 -9.38 -8.29
C THR A 127 -6.59 -10.44 -7.25
N GLU A 128 -7.41 -11.41 -7.63
CA GLU A 128 -7.64 -12.60 -6.81
C GLU A 128 -6.45 -13.55 -6.97
N LEU A 129 -5.78 -13.85 -5.86
CA LEU A 129 -4.55 -14.65 -5.82
C LEU A 129 -4.82 -16.03 -5.23
N ASN A 130 -4.22 -17.07 -5.83
CA ASN A 130 -4.29 -18.43 -5.30
C ASN A 130 -2.99 -18.85 -4.63
N PHE A 131 -3.11 -19.38 -3.43
CA PHE A 131 -2.02 -20.05 -2.72
C PHE A 131 -2.55 -21.34 -2.10
N GLY A 132 -1.70 -22.36 -1.99
CA GLY A 132 -2.01 -23.60 -1.31
C GLY A 132 -2.03 -23.44 0.20
N ASP A 133 -1.15 -22.59 0.74
CA ASP A 133 -1.02 -22.33 2.17
C ASP A 133 -0.48 -20.91 2.46
N LYS A 134 -0.43 -20.56 3.75
CA LYS A 134 0.06 -19.25 4.23
C LYS A 134 1.56 -19.07 3.98
N GLU A 135 2.34 -20.14 4.04
CA GLU A 135 3.78 -20.09 3.81
C GLU A 135 4.09 -19.76 2.35
N GLU A 136 3.34 -20.33 1.41
CA GLU A 136 3.40 -19.99 -0.01
C GLU A 136 3.02 -18.52 -0.26
N ALA A 137 1.90 -18.07 0.34
CA ALA A 137 1.49 -16.68 0.25
C ALA A 137 2.58 -15.74 0.78
N ARG A 138 3.13 -16.01 1.97
CA ARG A 138 4.19 -15.22 2.59
C ARG A 138 5.43 -15.13 1.70
N ARG A 139 5.92 -16.26 1.17
CA ARG A 139 7.08 -16.29 0.27
C ARG A 139 6.84 -15.47 -0.99
N TRP A 140 5.66 -15.61 -1.59
CA TRP A 140 5.30 -14.87 -2.80
C TRP A 140 5.21 -13.37 -2.53
N PHE A 141 4.54 -12.93 -1.47
CA PHE A 141 4.46 -11.51 -1.10
C PHE A 141 5.81 -10.93 -0.71
N TYR A 142 6.70 -11.70 -0.09
CA TYR A 142 8.08 -11.28 0.13
C TYR A 142 8.81 -11.00 -1.19
N GLN A 143 8.74 -11.93 -2.15
CA GLN A 143 9.34 -11.75 -3.47
C GLN A 143 8.75 -10.52 -4.19
N MET A 144 7.43 -10.36 -4.16
CA MET A 144 6.76 -9.23 -4.80
C MET A 144 7.15 -7.89 -4.16
N ARG A 145 7.21 -7.81 -2.82
CA ARG A 145 7.69 -6.59 -2.15
C ARG A 145 9.09 -6.22 -2.60
N GLN A 146 10.02 -7.18 -2.66
CA GLN A 146 11.37 -6.88 -3.12
C GLN A 146 11.41 -6.38 -4.57
N LYS A 147 10.64 -6.99 -5.47
CA LYS A 147 10.54 -6.51 -6.85
C LYS A 147 10.00 -5.09 -6.95
N TYR A 148 9.02 -4.73 -6.13
CA TYR A 148 8.50 -3.36 -6.08
C TYR A 148 9.48 -2.37 -5.44
N LEU A 149 10.29 -2.79 -4.46
CA LEU A 149 11.34 -1.94 -3.89
C LEU A 149 12.44 -1.67 -4.92
N ASP A 150 12.88 -2.70 -5.66
CA ASP A 150 13.83 -2.54 -6.78
C ASP A 150 13.25 -1.61 -7.87
N TYR A 151 11.97 -1.77 -8.19
CA TYR A 151 11.24 -0.93 -9.13
C TYR A 151 11.13 0.54 -8.68
N ASN A 152 10.95 0.79 -7.38
CA ASN A 152 10.97 2.14 -6.80
C ASN A 152 12.38 2.75 -6.79
N GLY A 153 13.43 1.93 -6.66
CA GLY A 153 14.83 2.38 -6.77
C GLY A 153 15.30 2.60 -8.20
N ALA A 154 14.58 2.09 -9.21
CA ALA A 154 14.96 2.23 -10.61
C ALA A 154 14.64 3.63 -11.17
N GLU A 155 15.59 4.23 -11.89
CA GLU A 155 15.40 5.54 -12.53
C GLU A 155 14.17 5.53 -13.44
N TRP A 156 13.36 6.58 -13.33
CA TRP A 156 12.09 6.70 -14.05
C TRP A 156 12.28 6.54 -15.57
N ARG A 157 11.52 5.61 -16.18
CA ARG A 157 11.56 5.26 -17.62
C ARG A 157 12.87 4.68 -18.14
N SER A 158 13.83 4.35 -17.26
CA SER A 158 15.01 3.56 -17.63
C SER A 158 14.63 2.17 -18.14
N ASP A 159 15.57 1.48 -18.78
CA ASP A 159 15.36 0.10 -19.20
C ASP A 159 15.17 -0.83 -18.01
N SER A 160 15.90 -0.61 -16.92
CA SER A 160 15.71 -1.33 -15.64
C SER A 160 14.29 -1.17 -15.11
N PHE A 161 13.75 0.06 -15.12
CA PHE A 161 12.39 0.34 -14.70
C PHE A 161 11.36 -0.48 -15.51
N LYS A 162 11.47 -0.48 -16.84
CA LYS A 162 10.58 -1.25 -17.73
C LYS A 162 10.74 -2.75 -17.56
N ASN A 163 11.96 -3.23 -17.31
CA ASN A 163 12.22 -4.64 -17.07
C ASN A 163 11.55 -5.10 -15.77
N TYR A 164 11.64 -4.32 -14.69
CA TYR A 164 10.93 -4.61 -13.45
C TYR A 164 9.41 -4.60 -13.62
N GLU A 165 8.84 -3.66 -14.39
CA GLU A 165 7.40 -3.69 -14.71
C GLU A 165 6.99 -5.01 -15.35
N LYS A 166 7.77 -5.48 -16.33
CA LYS A 166 7.50 -6.74 -17.01
C LYS A 166 7.62 -7.93 -16.06
N GLU A 167 8.69 -8.01 -15.28
CA GLU A 167 8.88 -9.09 -14.30
C GLU A 167 7.76 -9.14 -13.26
N ILE A 168 7.34 -7.98 -12.74
CA ILE A 168 6.22 -7.86 -11.80
C ILE A 168 4.92 -8.38 -12.44
N ALA A 169 4.64 -7.99 -13.69
CA ALA A 169 3.46 -8.44 -14.41
C ALA A 169 3.47 -9.95 -14.64
N ASP A 170 4.61 -10.52 -15.05
CA ASP A 170 4.78 -11.95 -15.29
C ASP A 170 4.57 -12.76 -13.99
N ILE A 171 5.15 -12.30 -12.86
CA ILE A 171 4.98 -12.96 -11.56
C ILE A 171 3.52 -12.88 -11.08
N LEU A 172 2.86 -11.73 -11.28
CA LEU A 172 1.46 -11.55 -10.91
C LEU A 172 0.53 -12.45 -11.74
N GLN A 173 0.75 -12.51 -13.06
CA GLN A 173 -0.06 -13.33 -13.96
C GLN A 173 0.03 -14.82 -13.60
N ALA A 174 1.21 -15.29 -13.20
CA ALA A 174 1.41 -16.69 -12.78
C ALA A 174 0.58 -17.11 -11.54
N LYS A 175 0.06 -16.15 -10.75
CA LYS A 175 -0.74 -16.41 -9.54
C LYS A 175 -2.17 -15.89 -9.58
N SER A 176 -2.57 -15.23 -10.67
CA SER A 176 -3.90 -14.67 -10.85
C SER A 176 -4.95 -15.76 -11.14
N LEU A 177 -6.06 -15.76 -10.39
CA LEU A 177 -7.27 -16.54 -10.70
C LEU A 177 -8.37 -15.70 -11.36
N GLY A 178 -8.18 -14.39 -11.42
CA GLY A 178 -9.23 -13.44 -11.77
C GLY A 178 -9.09 -12.15 -10.97
N THR A 179 -10.22 -11.47 -10.80
CA THR A 179 -10.27 -10.09 -10.32
C THR A 179 -11.36 -9.94 -9.26
N ASP A 180 -11.05 -9.26 -8.15
CA ASP A 180 -12.01 -8.95 -7.10
C ASP A 180 -13.20 -8.22 -7.72
N LYS A 181 -14.40 -8.77 -7.53
CA LYS A 181 -15.65 -8.20 -8.09
C LYS A 181 -15.86 -6.75 -7.66
N ARG A 182 -15.39 -6.37 -6.47
CA ARG A 182 -15.46 -4.99 -5.95
C ARG A 182 -14.50 -4.04 -6.65
N ALA A 183 -13.50 -4.56 -7.35
CA ALA A 183 -12.51 -3.80 -8.10
C ALA A 183 -12.72 -3.88 -9.62
N ALA A 184 -13.82 -4.47 -10.10
CA ALA A 184 -14.08 -4.64 -11.53
C ALA A 184 -14.07 -3.30 -12.29
N SER A 185 -14.71 -2.25 -11.74
CA SER A 185 -14.69 -0.90 -12.32
C SER A 185 -13.29 -0.28 -12.31
N ILE A 186 -12.55 -0.44 -11.21
CA ILE A 186 -11.16 0.04 -11.06
C ILE A 186 -10.28 -0.58 -12.15
N LEU A 187 -10.40 -1.89 -12.36
CA LEU A 187 -9.60 -2.61 -13.35
C LEU A 187 -9.99 -2.27 -14.79
N GLU A 188 -11.23 -1.90 -15.05
CA GLU A 188 -11.65 -1.38 -16.35
C GLU A 188 -11.04 0.00 -16.62
N ASP A 189 -10.99 0.86 -15.60
CA ASP A 189 -10.37 2.18 -15.70
C ASP A 189 -8.85 2.10 -15.85
N LEU A 190 -8.18 1.11 -15.25
CA LEU A 190 -6.75 0.89 -15.42
C LEU A 190 -6.35 0.37 -16.82
N LYS A 191 -7.32 -0.14 -17.61
CA LYS A 191 -7.08 -0.63 -18.98
C LYS A 191 -7.23 0.45 -20.06
N LYS A 192 -7.83 1.59 -19.73
CA LYS A 192 -8.02 2.73 -20.62
C LYS A 192 -6.76 3.59 -20.68
#